data_AF-A0A928CC20-F1
#
_entry.id   AF-A0A928CC20-F1
#
_cell.length_a   1.000
_cell.length_b   1.000
_cell.length_c   1.000
_cell.angle_alpha   90.00
_cell.angle_beta   90.00
_cell.angle_gamma   90.00
#
_symmetry.space_group_name_H-M   'P 1'
#
loop_
_entity.id
_entity.type
_entity.pdbx_description
1 polymer ?
#
loop_
_entity_poly.entity_id
_entity_poly.type
_entity_poly.pdbx_seq_one_letter_code
_entity_poly.pdbx_strand_id
1 'polypeptide(L)'
;MMKHYNIPIFLPELACPYRCVYCNQFSITGNDDIVKPEDVKNIIDSHLTSFKEENRFVEVAFFGGNFTGLPVKMQNYYLEVVQPYLDKNLVHGIRCSTRPDYISLQRVKEIKHLGMRNIELGAQSTNDEVLNHCKRGHTYNDIVEASQIILSEDITLGLQMMIGLPYDSEEKDFQTARDIVNLGAKETRIYPCIVVNDTELETMYRNGEYKALSINEAVSRSAKLYSYFIENQVKVLRIGLHQSDELDAGGYVAGPYHKNFAEMVFSHIWKEKFENLKISESENLKKDIIINVPASQINHAIGWNGENKKMLSEWFGNVIFKVNSQQSTDNSICSLNLSRAESGTSTNSMSEFNFTINYKDELPTIIADSKMPEEAKKNLKKLGNVIFINPTSVTYNSISSHPDIFFFQKDDALIYAPNAPKRIIKELKKRKIKLIEGKKEVGKKYPETVPYNAVGIGNLLIHNLKHTDETILSSYKNHINVNQGYTRCNLLALNENAFITSDVAVGTRLATSVHYPVLYIDPKQIKLEGQKNGFFPGCCGVWKNNLIVCGSTKNLKEKAELDKFLKENNFNLIELYDGDLIDVGSVFFN
;
A
#
# COMPACT_ATOMS: atom_id res chain seq x y z
N MET A 1 1.74 18.12 13.95
CA MET A 1 1.17 18.61 12.68
C MET A 1 -0.26 18.15 12.59
N MET A 2 -1.18 19.04 12.21
CA MET A 2 -2.58 18.71 11.97
C MET A 2 -2.68 17.82 10.73
N LYS A 3 -3.38 16.68 10.82
CA LYS A 3 -3.48 15.74 9.70
C LYS A 3 -4.62 16.14 8.77
N HIS A 4 -4.36 16.22 7.47
CA HIS A 4 -5.36 16.58 6.47
C HIS A 4 -6.06 15.32 5.93
N TYR A 5 -7.39 15.30 5.98
CA TYR A 5 -8.27 14.29 5.41
C TYR A 5 -9.18 14.89 4.33
N ASN A 6 -9.33 14.16 3.22
CA ASN A 6 -10.36 14.40 2.23
C ASN A 6 -11.46 13.34 2.36
N ILE A 7 -12.72 13.77 2.35
CA ILE A 7 -13.90 12.91 2.20
C ILE A 7 -14.27 12.91 0.71
N PRO A 8 -13.88 11.88 -0.07
CA PRO A 8 -14.14 11.87 -1.50
C PRO A 8 -15.61 11.55 -1.79
N ILE A 9 -16.22 12.35 -2.67
CA ILE A 9 -17.56 12.16 -3.21
C ILE A 9 -17.43 12.17 -4.73
N PHE A 10 -17.63 11.01 -5.36
CA PHE A 10 -17.49 10.87 -6.81
C PHE A 10 -18.83 11.16 -7.48
N LEU A 11 -18.90 12.25 -8.25
CA LEU A 11 -20.07 12.63 -9.02
C LEU A 11 -19.97 12.01 -10.43
N PRO A 12 -21.09 11.52 -10.99
CA PRO A 12 -21.11 11.04 -12.37
C PRO A 12 -20.81 12.18 -13.36
N GLU A 13 -20.32 11.81 -14.55
CA GLU A 13 -19.97 12.76 -15.62
C GLU A 13 -21.20 13.32 -16.35
N LEU A 14 -22.13 13.93 -15.61
CA LEU A 14 -23.36 14.52 -16.17
C LEU A 14 -23.12 15.86 -16.89
N ALA A 15 -21.93 16.42 -16.78
CA ALA A 15 -21.63 17.80 -17.14
C ALA A 15 -20.47 17.95 -18.13
N CYS A 16 -20.00 16.90 -18.80
CA CYS A 16 -19.01 17.03 -19.88
C CYS A 16 -19.67 16.76 -21.24
N PRO A 17 -19.78 17.74 -22.15
CA PRO A 17 -20.31 17.51 -23.49
C PRO A 17 -19.24 16.96 -24.45
N TYR A 18 -17.99 16.83 -24.00
CA TYR A 18 -16.85 16.44 -24.81
C TYR A 18 -16.41 15.02 -24.53
N ARG A 19 -16.13 14.26 -25.60
CA ARG A 19 -15.51 12.94 -25.50
C ARG A 19 -14.03 13.08 -25.85
N CYS A 20 -13.21 13.23 -24.81
CA CYS A 20 -11.75 13.27 -25.01
C CYS A 20 -11.28 11.94 -25.61
N VAL A 21 -10.25 11.98 -26.46
CA VAL A 21 -9.81 10.77 -27.20
C VAL A 21 -9.38 9.62 -26.28
N TYR A 22 -8.89 9.92 -25.07
CA TYR A 22 -8.40 8.95 -24.07
C TYR A 22 -9.42 8.60 -22.99
N CYS A 23 -10.62 9.17 -23.02
CA CYS A 23 -11.59 9.00 -21.95
C CYS A 23 -12.67 7.98 -22.33
N ASN A 24 -12.89 6.99 -21.46
CA ASN A 24 -14.03 6.08 -21.50
C ASN A 24 -14.79 6.04 -20.17
N GLN A 25 -15.12 7.21 -19.61
CA GLN A 25 -15.71 7.27 -18.26
C GLN A 25 -17.13 6.69 -18.14
N PHE A 26 -17.84 6.49 -19.27
CA PHE A 26 -19.13 5.77 -19.30
C PHE A 26 -18.98 4.30 -18.89
N SER A 27 -17.85 3.65 -19.16
CA SER A 27 -17.54 2.29 -18.69
C SER A 27 -16.92 2.28 -17.29
N ILE A 28 -16.08 3.31 -16.97
CA ILE A 28 -15.27 3.39 -15.73
C ILE A 28 -16.09 3.79 -14.49
N THR A 29 -17.17 4.56 -14.64
CA THR A 29 -17.92 5.05 -13.48
C THR A 29 -18.88 4.01 -12.88
N GLY A 30 -19.11 2.86 -13.54
CA GLY A 30 -19.64 1.63 -12.94
C GLY A 30 -21.00 1.68 -12.22
N ASN A 31 -21.64 2.85 -12.11
CA ASN A 31 -22.91 3.07 -11.42
C ASN A 31 -23.72 4.11 -12.21
N ASP A 32 -24.86 3.68 -12.73
CA ASP A 32 -25.90 4.55 -13.30
C ASP A 32 -26.63 5.39 -12.23
N ASP A 33 -26.31 5.21 -10.94
CA ASP A 33 -26.95 5.91 -9.85
C ASP A 33 -26.26 7.26 -9.58
N ILE A 34 -26.93 8.34 -9.96
CA ILE A 34 -26.60 9.70 -9.56
C ILE A 34 -26.55 9.75 -8.04
N VAL A 35 -25.38 10.02 -7.46
CA VAL A 35 -25.18 10.17 -6.01
C VAL A 35 -26.21 11.15 -5.48
N LYS A 36 -27.16 10.66 -4.68
CA LYS A 36 -28.19 11.52 -4.13
C LYS A 36 -27.62 12.32 -2.98
N PRO A 37 -28.19 13.49 -2.67
CA PRO A 37 -27.69 14.32 -1.56
C PRO A 37 -27.83 13.66 -0.18
N GLU A 38 -28.74 12.69 -0.05
CA GLU A 38 -28.82 11.79 1.11
C GLU A 38 -27.57 10.89 1.23
N ASP A 39 -27.03 10.43 0.10
CA ASP A 39 -25.81 9.61 0.07
C ASP A 39 -24.59 10.43 0.47
N VAL A 40 -24.52 11.70 0.05
CA VAL A 40 -23.47 12.65 0.45
C VAL A 40 -23.39 12.76 1.98
N LYS A 41 -24.53 12.92 2.65
CA LYS A 41 -24.60 12.98 4.11
C LYS A 41 -24.07 11.68 4.74
N ASN A 42 -24.51 10.53 4.26
CA ASN A 42 -24.08 9.23 4.76
C ASN A 42 -22.57 8.99 4.57
N ILE A 43 -22.03 9.42 3.43
CA ILE A 43 -20.59 9.36 3.13
C ILE A 43 -19.81 10.23 4.12
N ILE A 44 -20.25 11.45 4.38
CA ILE A 44 -19.60 12.36 5.34
C ILE A 44 -19.62 11.76 6.75
N ASP A 45 -20.78 11.31 7.23
CA ASP A 45 -20.92 10.71 8.56
C ASP A 45 -20.01 9.47 8.71
N SER A 46 -20.00 8.59 7.70
CA SER A 46 -19.15 7.39 7.68
C SER A 46 -17.65 7.74 7.75
N HIS A 47 -17.18 8.72 6.98
CA HIS A 47 -15.78 9.11 7.01
C HIS A 47 -15.39 9.80 8.32
N LEU A 48 -16.22 10.71 8.83
CA LEU A 48 -15.95 11.42 10.09
C LEU A 48 -15.80 10.49 11.29
N THR A 49 -16.53 9.36 11.29
CA THR A 49 -16.42 8.31 12.32
C THR A 49 -15.18 7.43 12.16
N SER A 50 -14.62 7.35 10.96
CA SER A 50 -13.43 6.54 10.64
C SER A 50 -12.10 7.23 10.97
N PHE A 51 -12.05 8.56 10.95
CA PHE A 51 -10.82 9.32 11.19
C PHE A 51 -10.42 9.26 12.67
N LYS A 52 -9.17 8.86 12.96
CA LYS A 52 -8.70 8.48 14.31
C LYS A 52 -8.12 9.66 15.10
N GLU A 53 -7.61 10.68 14.43
CA GLU A 53 -6.89 11.80 15.02
C GLU A 53 -7.85 12.91 15.41
N GLU A 54 -7.78 13.36 16.66
CA GLU A 54 -8.59 14.49 17.15
C GLU A 54 -8.13 15.83 16.53
N ASN A 55 -6.82 15.98 16.28
CA ASN A 55 -6.26 17.15 15.60
C ASN A 55 -6.19 16.95 14.09
N ARG A 56 -7.30 17.24 13.40
CA ARG A 56 -7.50 17.00 11.97
C ARG A 56 -8.06 18.20 11.24
N PHE A 57 -7.60 18.39 10.00
CA PHE A 57 -8.24 19.24 9.01
C PHE A 57 -9.00 18.35 8.04
N VAL A 58 -10.25 18.66 7.74
CA VAL A 58 -11.13 17.80 6.96
C VAL A 58 -11.77 18.62 5.85
N GLU A 59 -11.62 18.18 4.60
CA GLU A 59 -12.33 18.75 3.46
C GLU A 59 -13.28 17.72 2.84
N VAL A 60 -14.45 18.19 2.38
CA VAL A 60 -15.31 17.39 1.50
C VAL A 60 -14.88 17.64 0.06
N ALA A 61 -14.60 16.57 -0.68
CA ALA A 61 -13.97 16.64 -1.98
C ALA A 61 -14.84 16.03 -3.08
N PHE A 62 -15.43 16.88 -3.93
CA PHE A 62 -16.24 16.46 -5.07
C PHE A 62 -15.33 16.13 -6.28
N PHE A 63 -15.22 14.85 -6.63
CA PHE A 63 -14.38 14.29 -7.70
C PHE A 63 -15.23 13.64 -8.81
N GLY A 64 -14.61 13.19 -9.90
CA GLY A 64 -15.24 12.31 -10.90
C GLY A 64 -16.07 12.99 -11.99
N GLY A 65 -16.36 14.30 -11.88
CA GLY A 65 -17.08 15.07 -12.88
C GLY A 65 -16.73 16.57 -12.88
N ASN A 66 -17.44 17.36 -13.68
CA ASN A 66 -17.26 18.82 -13.76
C ASN A 66 -18.20 19.54 -12.80
N PHE A 67 -17.80 19.72 -11.53
CA PHE A 67 -18.71 20.22 -10.49
C PHE A 67 -19.41 21.54 -10.88
N THR A 68 -18.66 22.52 -11.38
CA THR A 68 -19.22 23.82 -11.77
C THR A 68 -19.98 23.79 -13.10
N GLY A 69 -19.88 22.70 -13.86
CA GLY A 69 -20.68 22.43 -15.06
C GLY A 69 -22.07 21.83 -14.77
N LEU A 70 -22.30 21.33 -13.55
CA LEU A 70 -23.63 20.84 -13.16
C LEU A 70 -24.66 21.98 -13.15
N PRO A 71 -25.97 21.71 -13.27
CA PRO A 71 -26.98 22.74 -13.05
C PRO A 71 -26.79 23.41 -11.69
N VAL A 72 -26.85 24.75 -11.64
CA VAL A 72 -26.58 25.55 -10.43
C VAL A 72 -27.39 25.07 -9.21
N LYS A 73 -28.64 24.66 -9.44
CA LYS A 73 -29.50 24.08 -8.39
C LYS A 73 -28.89 22.81 -7.77
N MET A 74 -28.33 21.91 -8.59
CA MET A 74 -27.67 20.70 -8.08
C MET A 74 -26.39 21.02 -7.33
N GLN A 75 -25.58 21.95 -7.85
CA GLN A 75 -24.38 22.41 -7.15
C GLN A 75 -24.73 22.94 -5.76
N ASN A 76 -25.70 23.85 -5.68
CA ASN A 76 -26.13 24.43 -4.41
C ASN A 76 -26.66 23.35 -3.46
N TYR A 77 -27.43 22.39 -3.97
CA TYR A 77 -27.97 21.32 -3.13
C TYR A 77 -26.87 20.42 -2.53
N TYR A 78 -25.81 20.09 -3.29
CA TYR A 78 -24.66 19.39 -2.73
C TYR A 78 -23.91 20.22 -1.67
N LEU A 79 -23.72 21.52 -1.91
CA LEU A 79 -23.05 22.42 -0.96
C LEU A 79 -23.88 22.64 0.31
N GLU A 80 -25.20 22.71 0.20
CA GLU A 80 -26.16 22.84 1.29
C GLU A 80 -26.08 21.65 2.25
N VAL A 81 -25.94 20.43 1.74
CA VAL A 81 -25.77 19.22 2.58
C VAL A 81 -24.50 19.28 3.44
N VAL A 82 -23.47 19.99 2.99
CA VAL A 82 -22.21 20.11 3.73
C VAL A 82 -22.27 21.20 4.83
N GLN A 83 -23.17 22.19 4.71
CA GLN A 83 -23.20 23.35 5.63
C GLN A 83 -23.30 22.97 7.11
N PRO A 84 -24.16 22.02 7.55
CA PRO A 84 -24.25 21.64 8.95
C PRO A 84 -22.94 21.09 9.54
N TYR A 85 -22.05 20.56 8.70
CA TYR A 85 -20.75 20.05 9.11
C TYR A 85 -19.69 21.16 9.21
N LEU A 86 -19.78 22.17 8.34
CA LEU A 86 -18.97 23.38 8.41
C LEU A 86 -19.32 24.19 9.67
N ASP A 87 -20.62 24.40 9.92
CA ASP A 87 -21.11 25.16 11.09
C ASP A 87 -20.68 24.53 12.43
N LYS A 88 -20.58 23.20 12.46
CA LYS A 88 -20.12 22.43 13.63
C LYS A 88 -18.60 22.26 13.72
N ASN A 89 -17.83 22.83 12.79
CA ASN A 89 -16.39 22.62 12.64
C ASN A 89 -15.98 21.14 12.56
N LEU A 90 -16.84 20.28 12.00
CA LEU A 90 -16.50 18.88 11.70
C LEU A 90 -15.81 18.74 10.35
N VAL A 91 -16.13 19.65 9.43
CA VAL A 91 -15.51 19.87 8.12
C VAL A 91 -15.01 21.32 8.11
N HIS A 92 -13.88 21.58 7.44
CA HIS A 92 -13.18 22.86 7.46
C HIS A 92 -13.14 23.55 6.09
N GLY A 93 -13.51 22.83 5.04
CA GLY A 93 -13.54 23.34 3.68
C GLY A 93 -14.19 22.37 2.71
N ILE A 94 -14.52 22.88 1.54
CA ILE A 94 -14.97 22.09 0.40
C ILE A 94 -13.95 22.27 -0.72
N ARG A 95 -13.68 21.17 -1.42
CA ARG A 95 -12.88 21.18 -2.64
C ARG A 95 -13.63 20.51 -3.78
N CYS A 96 -13.41 20.96 -5.01
CA CYS A 96 -13.99 20.32 -6.20
C CYS A 96 -13.00 20.28 -7.36
N SER A 97 -13.16 19.28 -8.22
CA SER A 97 -12.52 19.26 -9.55
C SER A 97 -13.50 19.76 -10.62
N THR A 98 -13.02 20.52 -11.59
CA THR A 98 -13.85 20.99 -12.71
C THR A 98 -13.03 21.34 -13.95
N ARG A 99 -13.72 21.76 -15.01
CA ARG A 99 -13.17 22.24 -16.26
C ARG A 99 -12.84 23.74 -16.18
N PRO A 100 -11.74 24.21 -16.80
CA PRO A 100 -11.42 25.63 -16.89
C PRO A 100 -12.56 26.48 -17.47
N ASP A 101 -13.17 26.02 -18.56
CA ASP A 101 -14.25 26.70 -19.29
C ASP A 101 -15.60 26.76 -18.53
N TYR A 102 -15.70 26.16 -17.34
CA TYR A 102 -16.88 26.26 -16.46
C TYR A 102 -16.65 27.14 -15.24
N ILE A 103 -15.57 27.92 -15.25
CA ILE A 103 -15.30 28.90 -14.21
C ILE A 103 -15.81 30.26 -14.66
N SER A 104 -16.58 30.91 -13.78
CA SER A 104 -16.95 32.31 -13.91
C SER A 104 -16.77 33.01 -12.56
N LEU A 105 -16.41 34.30 -12.60
CA LEU A 105 -16.20 35.07 -11.37
C LEU A 105 -17.45 35.08 -10.48
N GLN A 106 -18.63 35.22 -11.08
CA GLN A 106 -19.89 35.17 -10.34
C GLN A 106 -20.04 33.84 -9.60
N ARG A 107 -19.84 32.71 -10.29
CA ARG A 107 -20.04 31.40 -9.67
C ARG A 107 -19.01 31.10 -8.59
N VAL A 108 -17.74 31.47 -8.82
CA VAL A 108 -16.67 31.31 -7.82
C VAL A 108 -16.97 32.08 -6.55
N LYS A 109 -17.45 33.33 -6.66
CA LYS A 109 -17.90 34.12 -5.50
C LYS A 109 -19.02 33.40 -4.74
N GLU A 110 -20.04 32.91 -5.44
CA GLU A 110 -21.17 32.20 -4.84
C GLU A 110 -20.71 30.96 -4.05
N ILE A 111 -19.89 30.08 -4.64
CA ILE A 111 -19.45 28.84 -3.97
C ILE A 111 -18.42 29.10 -2.87
N LYS A 112 -17.62 30.17 -2.96
CA LYS A 112 -16.72 30.61 -1.87
C LYS A 112 -17.49 30.87 -0.58
N HIS A 113 -18.63 31.55 -0.68
CA HIS A 113 -19.50 31.82 0.46
C HIS A 113 -20.10 30.55 1.06
N LEU A 114 -20.25 29.49 0.26
CA LEU A 114 -20.74 28.18 0.70
C LEU A 114 -19.62 27.25 1.20
N GLY A 115 -18.42 27.78 1.47
CA GLY A 115 -17.32 27.01 2.07
C GLY A 115 -16.37 26.36 1.08
N MET A 116 -16.45 26.68 -0.22
CA MET A 116 -15.42 26.29 -1.19
C MET A 116 -14.07 26.96 -0.83
N ARG A 117 -13.01 26.15 -0.75
CA ARG A 117 -11.64 26.58 -0.37
C ARG A 117 -10.58 26.13 -1.36
N ASN A 118 -10.88 25.12 -2.20
CA ASN A 118 -9.94 24.62 -3.19
C ASN A 118 -10.66 24.20 -4.48
N ILE A 119 -10.14 24.62 -5.62
CA ILE A 119 -10.66 24.24 -6.94
C ILE A 119 -9.51 23.68 -7.76
N GLU A 120 -9.68 22.45 -8.23
CA GLU A 120 -8.75 21.76 -9.11
C GLU A 120 -9.25 21.81 -10.56
N LEU A 121 -8.50 22.41 -11.47
CA LEU A 121 -8.84 22.42 -12.89
C LEU A 121 -8.17 21.26 -13.63
N GLY A 122 -8.96 20.57 -14.45
CA GLY A 122 -8.47 19.56 -15.39
C GLY A 122 -7.80 20.19 -16.60
N ALA A 123 -6.62 20.79 -16.41
CA ALA A 123 -5.79 21.39 -17.47
C ALA A 123 -5.32 20.33 -18.47
N GLN A 124 -4.76 19.23 -17.96
CA GLN A 124 -4.13 18.12 -18.69
C GLN A 124 -2.85 18.52 -19.44
N SER A 125 -2.92 19.57 -20.27
CA SER A 125 -1.79 20.20 -20.95
C SER A 125 -2.04 21.71 -21.04
N THR A 126 -0.98 22.51 -21.15
CA THR A 126 -1.09 23.94 -21.54
C THR A 126 -0.75 24.18 -23.01
N ASN A 127 -0.58 23.11 -23.79
CA ASN A 127 -0.30 23.21 -25.22
C ASN A 127 -1.60 23.02 -26.03
N ASP A 128 -2.05 24.07 -26.72
CA ASP A 128 -3.32 24.06 -27.48
C ASP A 128 -3.35 23.00 -28.59
N GLU A 129 -2.22 22.67 -29.21
CA GLU A 129 -2.16 21.58 -30.20
C GLU A 129 -2.48 20.24 -29.54
N VAL A 130 -1.89 19.94 -28.37
CA VAL A 130 -2.19 18.72 -27.60
C VAL A 130 -3.66 18.71 -27.17
N LEU A 131 -4.18 19.82 -26.62
CA LEU A 131 -5.57 19.94 -26.17
C LEU A 131 -6.57 19.71 -27.32
N ASN A 132 -6.29 20.26 -28.50
CA ASN A 132 -7.12 20.12 -29.70
C ASN A 132 -7.13 18.67 -30.22
N HIS A 133 -5.96 18.03 -30.33
CA HIS A 133 -5.88 16.62 -30.75
C HIS A 133 -6.51 15.68 -29.71
N CYS A 134 -6.48 16.06 -28.43
CA CYS A 134 -7.18 15.34 -27.38
C CYS A 134 -8.69 15.58 -27.34
N LYS A 135 -9.21 16.51 -28.15
CA LYS A 135 -10.61 16.96 -28.15
C LYS A 135 -11.07 17.41 -26.76
N ARG A 136 -10.19 18.11 -26.04
CA ARG A 136 -10.47 18.54 -24.66
C ARG A 136 -11.59 19.56 -24.59
N GLY A 137 -11.71 20.43 -25.60
CA GLY A 137 -12.77 21.44 -25.72
C GLY A 137 -12.55 22.71 -24.89
N HIS A 138 -11.32 22.93 -24.40
CA HIS A 138 -10.88 24.19 -23.80
C HIS A 138 -9.44 24.48 -24.27
N THR A 139 -9.00 25.72 -24.07
CA THR A 139 -7.71 26.26 -24.51
C THR A 139 -6.83 26.61 -23.31
N TYR A 140 -5.54 26.89 -23.58
CA TYR A 140 -4.65 27.45 -22.57
C TYR A 140 -5.17 28.77 -22.00
N ASN A 141 -5.79 29.62 -22.83
CA ASN A 141 -6.36 30.88 -22.35
C ASN A 141 -7.50 30.66 -21.33
N ASP A 142 -8.34 29.65 -21.54
CA ASP A 142 -9.38 29.29 -20.56
C ASP A 142 -8.76 28.87 -19.21
N ILE A 143 -7.62 28.15 -19.24
CA ILE A 143 -6.87 27.79 -18.04
C ILE A 143 -6.33 29.04 -17.33
N VAL A 144 -5.77 29.99 -18.08
CA VAL A 144 -5.23 31.25 -17.56
C VAL A 144 -6.34 32.06 -16.88
N GLU A 145 -7.46 32.28 -17.58
CA GLU A 145 -8.58 33.07 -17.07
C GLU A 145 -9.21 32.43 -15.82
N ALA A 146 -9.46 31.12 -15.86
CA ALA A 146 -10.00 30.39 -14.72
C ALA A 146 -9.06 30.45 -13.50
N SER A 147 -7.75 30.33 -13.73
CA SER A 147 -6.73 30.42 -12.67
C SER A 147 -6.73 31.79 -12.01
N GLN A 148 -6.79 32.86 -12.81
CA GLN A 148 -6.86 34.24 -12.31
C GLN A 148 -8.12 34.49 -11.47
N ILE A 149 -9.28 34.01 -11.95
CA ILE A 149 -10.55 34.12 -11.23
C ILE A 149 -10.48 33.41 -9.87
N ILE A 150 -10.02 32.17 -9.83
CA ILE A 150 -9.91 31.37 -8.60
C ILE A 150 -8.99 32.07 -7.58
N LEU A 151 -7.82 32.52 -8.02
CA LEU A 151 -6.85 33.19 -7.16
C LEU A 151 -7.33 34.56 -6.67
N SER A 152 -8.05 35.33 -7.49
CA SER A 152 -8.64 36.61 -7.08
C SER A 152 -9.65 36.49 -5.94
N GLU A 153 -10.16 35.28 -5.72
CA GLU A 153 -11.11 34.95 -4.67
C GLU A 153 -10.47 34.18 -3.51
N ASP A 154 -9.14 34.22 -3.35
CA ASP A 154 -8.41 33.56 -2.25
C ASP A 154 -8.73 32.06 -2.11
N ILE A 155 -9.10 31.40 -3.21
CA ILE A 155 -9.31 29.96 -3.27
C ILE A 155 -8.00 29.31 -3.71
N THR A 156 -7.66 28.18 -3.07
CA THR A 156 -6.48 27.41 -3.45
C THR A 156 -6.69 26.82 -4.85
N LEU A 157 -5.80 27.15 -5.78
CA LEU A 157 -5.79 26.63 -7.13
C LEU A 157 -5.00 25.32 -7.21
N GLY A 158 -5.63 24.28 -7.73
CA GLY A 158 -4.97 23.07 -8.20
C GLY A 158 -5.05 22.95 -9.72
N LEU A 159 -3.99 22.46 -10.36
CA LEU A 159 -4.00 22.16 -11.80
C LEU A 159 -3.56 20.72 -12.03
N GLN A 160 -4.45 19.88 -12.57
CA GLN A 160 -4.13 18.51 -12.93
C GLN A 160 -3.44 18.50 -14.31
N MET A 161 -2.32 17.78 -14.43
CA MET A 161 -1.66 17.51 -15.70
C MET A 161 -1.66 16.03 -16.07
N MET A 162 -1.54 15.77 -17.36
CA MET A 162 -1.28 14.45 -17.91
C MET A 162 0.03 14.47 -18.69
N ILE A 163 0.70 13.32 -18.77
CA ILE A 163 1.92 13.16 -19.57
C ILE A 163 1.74 12.15 -20.68
N GLY A 164 2.39 12.42 -21.82
CA GLY A 164 2.37 11.52 -22.97
C GLY A 164 1.02 11.45 -23.66
N LEU A 165 0.30 12.57 -23.71
CA LEU A 165 -0.91 12.68 -24.53
C LEU A 165 -0.59 12.55 -26.03
N PRO A 166 -1.59 12.36 -26.91
CA PRO A 166 -1.39 12.50 -28.36
C PRO A 166 -0.75 13.85 -28.72
N TYR A 167 0.23 13.83 -29.63
CA TYR A 167 1.00 15.01 -30.07
C TYR A 167 1.82 15.69 -28.97
N ASP A 168 1.98 15.04 -27.83
CA ASP A 168 2.73 15.52 -26.69
C ASP A 168 4.22 15.14 -26.76
N SER A 169 5.04 15.81 -25.97
CA SER A 169 6.48 15.56 -25.88
C SER A 169 6.97 15.84 -24.46
N GLU A 170 8.15 15.32 -24.09
CA GLU A 170 8.73 15.61 -22.77
C GLU A 170 8.93 17.12 -22.54
N GLU A 171 9.24 17.86 -23.60
CA GLU A 171 9.37 19.32 -23.55
C GLU A 171 8.02 20.00 -23.26
N LYS A 172 6.94 19.53 -23.90
CA LYS A 172 5.58 20.02 -23.67
C LYS A 172 5.05 19.63 -22.29
N ASP A 173 5.34 18.42 -21.82
CA ASP A 173 5.07 17.96 -20.44
C ASP A 173 5.70 18.95 -19.43
N PHE A 174 6.98 19.28 -19.63
CA PHE A 174 7.71 20.17 -18.72
C PHE A 174 7.27 21.63 -18.86
N GLN A 175 6.92 22.09 -20.07
CA GLN A 175 6.30 23.39 -20.27
C GLN A 175 4.99 23.51 -19.50
N THR A 176 4.15 22.47 -19.52
CA THR A 176 2.91 22.40 -18.73
C THR A 176 3.20 22.55 -17.24
N ALA A 177 4.23 21.91 -16.71
CA ALA A 177 4.61 22.09 -15.31
C ALA A 177 5.09 23.51 -14.98
N ARG A 178 5.86 24.15 -15.88
CA ARG A 178 6.26 25.57 -15.73
C ARG A 178 5.03 26.47 -15.67
N ASP A 179 4.08 26.27 -16.57
CA ASP A 179 2.86 27.07 -16.61
C ASP A 179 2.01 26.86 -15.36
N ILE A 180 1.90 25.63 -14.85
CA ILE A 180 1.21 25.33 -13.58
C ILE A 180 1.79 26.16 -12.42
N VAL A 181 3.12 26.21 -12.31
CA VAL A 181 3.81 27.02 -11.28
C VAL A 181 3.55 28.51 -11.52
N ASN A 182 3.72 28.99 -12.74
CA ASN A 182 3.57 30.41 -13.11
C ASN A 182 2.15 30.93 -12.91
N LEU A 183 1.15 30.08 -13.13
CA LEU A 183 -0.26 30.38 -12.89
C LEU A 183 -0.63 30.40 -11.41
N GLY A 184 0.31 30.12 -10.50
CA GLY A 184 0.12 30.25 -9.06
C GLY A 184 -0.57 29.05 -8.41
N ALA A 185 -0.67 27.92 -9.10
CA ALA A 185 -1.22 26.70 -8.51
C ALA A 185 -0.39 26.26 -7.28
N LYS A 186 -1.07 25.82 -6.23
CA LYS A 186 -0.43 25.29 -5.02
C LYS A 186 -0.42 23.77 -4.99
N GLU A 187 -1.25 23.14 -5.80
CA GLU A 187 -1.41 21.70 -5.85
C GLU A 187 -1.49 21.19 -7.29
N THR A 188 -1.00 19.97 -7.53
CA THR A 188 -1.08 19.34 -8.86
C THR A 188 -1.20 17.81 -8.76
N ARG A 189 -1.52 17.18 -9.87
CA ARG A 189 -1.55 15.73 -10.07
C ARG A 189 -0.88 15.41 -11.38
N ILE A 190 -0.10 14.33 -11.40
CA ILE A 190 0.64 13.87 -12.57
C ILE A 190 0.08 12.52 -12.98
N TYR A 191 -0.62 12.46 -14.11
CA TYR A 191 -1.21 11.22 -14.62
C TYR A 191 -0.63 10.85 -15.98
N PRO A 192 -0.02 9.66 -16.13
CA PRO A 192 0.39 9.25 -17.45
C PRO A 192 -0.82 8.81 -18.29
N CYS A 193 -0.79 9.15 -19.57
CA CYS A 193 -1.80 8.75 -20.54
C CYS A 193 -1.76 7.22 -20.77
N ILE A 194 -2.91 6.57 -20.66
CA ILE A 194 -3.10 5.16 -20.98
C ILE A 194 -4.15 5.00 -22.08
N VAL A 195 -4.00 3.95 -22.87
CA VAL A 195 -4.94 3.58 -23.94
C VAL A 195 -6.01 2.69 -23.34
N VAL A 196 -7.16 3.25 -22.98
CA VAL A 196 -8.32 2.52 -22.45
C VAL A 196 -9.11 1.87 -23.60
N ASN A 197 -9.75 0.74 -23.35
CA ASN A 197 -10.62 0.07 -24.33
C ASN A 197 -11.76 0.99 -24.79
N ASP A 198 -12.23 0.79 -26.02
CA ASP A 198 -13.37 1.47 -26.64
C ASP A 198 -13.22 3.01 -26.70
N THR A 199 -11.97 3.47 -26.83
CA THR A 199 -11.63 4.89 -26.99
C THR A 199 -11.16 5.20 -28.41
N GLU A 200 -11.23 6.47 -28.79
CA GLU A 200 -10.59 6.94 -30.03
C GLU A 200 -9.07 6.76 -29.96
N LEU A 201 -8.48 6.92 -28.77
CA LEU A 201 -7.06 6.69 -28.54
C LEU A 201 -6.66 5.22 -28.80
N GLU A 202 -7.53 4.25 -28.51
CA GLU A 202 -7.30 2.85 -28.89
C GLU A 202 -7.22 2.69 -30.41
N THR A 203 -8.12 3.36 -31.13
CA THR A 203 -8.12 3.34 -32.60
C THR A 203 -6.83 3.94 -33.14
N MET A 204 -6.43 5.12 -32.63
CA MET A 204 -5.16 5.76 -32.99
C MET A 204 -3.95 4.85 -32.68
N TYR A 205 -3.96 4.17 -31.53
CA TYR A 205 -2.90 3.24 -31.15
C TYR A 205 -2.82 2.04 -32.10
N ARG A 206 -3.95 1.40 -32.41
CA ARG A 206 -4.02 0.25 -33.33
C ARG A 206 -3.62 0.61 -34.76
N ASN A 207 -3.88 1.84 -35.19
CA ASN A 207 -3.47 2.35 -36.51
C ASN A 207 -2.00 2.81 -36.55
N GLY A 208 -1.30 2.87 -35.40
CA GLY A 208 0.07 3.38 -35.31
C GLY A 208 0.19 4.91 -35.32
N GLU A 209 -0.93 5.63 -35.19
CA GLU A 209 -1.00 7.10 -35.13
C GLU A 209 -0.64 7.65 -33.74
N TYR A 210 -0.73 6.80 -32.70
CA TYR A 210 -0.31 7.12 -31.34
C TYR A 210 0.56 6.01 -30.76
N LYS A 211 1.63 6.41 -30.05
CA LYS A 211 2.50 5.49 -29.31
C LYS A 211 2.44 5.83 -27.83
N ALA A 212 1.91 4.91 -27.03
CA ALA A 212 1.87 5.06 -25.59
C ALA A 212 3.29 5.05 -24.99
N LEU A 213 3.49 5.81 -23.92
CA LEU A 213 4.73 5.77 -23.14
C LEU A 213 4.93 4.37 -22.54
N SER A 214 6.18 3.91 -22.52
CA SER A 214 6.57 2.80 -21.67
C SER A 214 6.54 3.23 -20.19
N ILE A 215 6.46 2.26 -19.28
CA ILE A 215 6.51 2.51 -17.84
C ILE A 215 7.79 3.28 -17.47
N ASN A 216 8.95 2.92 -18.04
CA ASN A 216 10.22 3.56 -17.72
C ASN A 216 10.28 5.02 -18.20
N GLU A 217 9.77 5.30 -19.41
CA GLU A 217 9.69 6.68 -19.93
C GLU A 217 8.77 7.53 -19.04
N ALA A 218 7.58 7.02 -18.70
CA ALA A 218 6.63 7.72 -17.85
C ALA A 218 7.18 7.95 -16.44
N VAL A 219 7.90 6.98 -15.87
CA VAL A 219 8.57 7.10 -14.56
C VAL A 219 9.62 8.21 -14.59
N SER A 220 10.49 8.21 -15.61
CA SER A 220 11.56 9.22 -15.73
C SER A 220 10.99 10.63 -15.91
N ARG A 221 9.98 10.79 -16.79
CA ARG A 221 9.31 12.09 -16.97
C ARG A 221 8.62 12.55 -15.68
N SER A 222 7.88 11.67 -15.02
CA SER A 222 7.19 12.00 -13.76
C SER A 222 8.17 12.37 -12.64
N ALA A 223 9.35 11.75 -12.58
CA ALA A 223 10.39 12.06 -11.59
C ALA A 223 10.94 13.48 -11.75
N LYS A 224 11.21 13.89 -13.00
CA LYS A 224 11.64 15.26 -13.34
C LYS A 224 10.58 16.29 -12.96
N LEU A 225 9.32 16.03 -13.34
CA LEU A 225 8.20 16.92 -13.04
C LEU A 225 7.93 17.03 -11.53
N TYR A 226 7.94 15.90 -10.82
CA TYR A 226 7.78 15.90 -9.36
C TYR A 226 8.85 16.74 -8.68
N SER A 227 10.12 16.55 -9.05
CA SER A 227 11.23 17.31 -8.47
C SER A 227 11.07 18.80 -8.72
N TYR A 228 10.72 19.19 -9.97
CA TYR A 228 10.43 20.57 -10.32
C TYR A 228 9.29 21.19 -9.49
N PHE A 229 8.19 20.47 -9.27
CA PHE A 229 7.08 20.97 -8.45
C PHE A 229 7.46 21.17 -6.99
N ILE A 230 8.18 20.22 -6.40
CA ILE A 230 8.62 20.33 -5.00
C ILE A 230 9.59 21.51 -4.82
N GLU A 231 10.53 21.71 -5.75
CA GLU A 231 11.45 22.86 -5.75
C GLU A 231 10.70 24.21 -5.81
N ASN A 232 9.56 24.24 -6.51
CA ASN A 232 8.71 25.42 -6.64
C ASN A 232 7.56 25.47 -5.62
N GLN A 233 7.62 24.66 -4.55
CA GLN A 233 6.63 24.62 -3.46
C GLN A 233 5.20 24.32 -3.91
N VAL A 234 5.05 23.56 -5.00
CA VAL A 234 3.77 23.02 -5.48
C VAL A 234 3.63 21.60 -4.97
N LYS A 235 2.54 21.34 -4.25
CA LYS A 235 2.28 20.02 -3.67
C LYS A 235 1.74 19.06 -4.73
N VAL A 236 2.45 17.98 -4.98
CA VAL A 236 1.94 16.89 -5.84
C VAL A 236 1.02 15.98 -5.02
N LEU A 237 -0.28 16.05 -5.29
CA LEU A 237 -1.30 15.27 -4.58
C LEU A 237 -1.31 13.81 -4.98
N ARG A 238 -0.96 13.51 -6.24
CA ARG A 238 -0.95 12.15 -6.78
C ARG A 238 -0.02 12.03 -7.99
N ILE A 239 0.63 10.87 -8.10
CA ILE A 239 1.41 10.44 -9.27
C ILE A 239 0.87 9.08 -9.69
N GLY A 240 0.43 8.96 -10.95
CA GLY A 240 -0.22 7.76 -11.46
C GLY A 240 -1.75 7.73 -11.21
N LEU A 241 -2.44 6.94 -12.02
CA LEU A 241 -3.90 6.89 -12.07
C LEU A 241 -4.53 6.33 -10.78
N HIS A 242 -5.81 6.63 -10.54
CA HIS A 242 -6.60 5.96 -9.51
C HIS A 242 -6.79 4.49 -9.89
N GLN A 243 -6.73 3.62 -8.88
CA GLN A 243 -7.05 2.21 -9.07
C GLN A 243 -8.56 2.10 -9.32
N SER A 244 -8.92 1.30 -10.31
CA SER A 244 -10.31 0.99 -10.64
C SER A 244 -10.37 -0.49 -11.02
N ASP A 245 -11.43 -1.17 -10.59
CA ASP A 245 -11.63 -2.60 -10.88
C ASP A 245 -11.58 -2.90 -12.39
N GLU A 246 -12.03 -1.96 -13.23
CA GLU A 246 -11.98 -2.09 -14.69
C GLU A 246 -10.53 -2.10 -15.24
N LEU A 247 -9.73 -1.09 -14.90
CA LEU A 247 -8.31 -1.05 -15.30
C LEU A 247 -7.52 -2.24 -14.73
N ASP A 248 -7.80 -2.66 -13.50
CA ASP A 248 -7.17 -3.80 -12.85
C ASP A 248 -7.59 -5.15 -13.48
N ALA A 249 -8.80 -5.23 -14.05
CA ALA A 249 -9.29 -6.38 -14.80
C ALA A 249 -8.80 -6.39 -16.27
N GLY A 250 -7.95 -5.44 -16.67
CA GLY A 250 -7.41 -5.35 -18.03
C GLY A 250 -8.22 -4.47 -18.98
N GLY A 251 -8.95 -3.49 -18.46
CA GLY A 251 -9.70 -2.49 -19.24
C GLY A 251 -8.84 -1.48 -20.03
N TYR A 252 -7.61 -1.82 -20.37
CA TYR A 252 -6.71 -0.98 -21.16
C TYR A 252 -5.86 -1.83 -22.11
N VAL A 253 -5.46 -1.21 -23.22
CA VAL A 253 -4.72 -1.84 -24.33
C VAL A 253 -3.22 -1.58 -24.23
N ALA A 254 -2.82 -0.38 -23.81
CA ALA A 254 -1.41 0.03 -23.76
C ALA A 254 -1.18 1.21 -22.80
N GLY A 255 0.09 1.45 -22.46
CA GLY A 255 0.52 2.59 -21.63
C GLY A 255 0.96 2.19 -20.22
N PRO A 256 1.46 3.17 -19.45
CA PRO A 256 2.22 2.92 -18.22
C PRO A 256 1.30 2.84 -16.98
N TYR A 257 0.35 1.90 -16.99
CA TYR A 257 -0.47 1.61 -15.82
C TYR A 257 0.26 0.69 -14.85
N HIS A 258 0.38 1.12 -13.58
CA HIS A 258 0.93 0.28 -12.52
C HIS A 258 0.42 0.73 -11.14
N LYS A 259 0.01 -0.22 -10.28
CA LYS A 259 -0.55 0.07 -8.94
C LYS A 259 0.42 0.86 -8.05
N ASN A 260 1.71 0.61 -8.20
CA ASN A 260 2.78 1.27 -7.45
C ASN A 260 3.56 2.27 -8.31
N PHE A 261 2.94 2.90 -9.31
CA PHE A 261 3.63 3.84 -10.21
C PHE A 261 4.36 4.96 -9.44
N ALA A 262 3.73 5.54 -8.41
CA ALA A 262 4.36 6.55 -7.55
C ALA A 262 5.64 6.02 -6.87
N GLU A 263 5.64 4.78 -6.38
CA GLU A 263 6.82 4.14 -5.78
C GLU A 263 7.97 4.03 -6.78
N MET A 264 7.66 3.68 -8.04
CA MET A 264 8.64 3.61 -9.12
C MET A 264 9.24 4.99 -9.42
N VAL A 265 8.40 6.03 -9.42
CA VAL A 265 8.85 7.43 -9.57
C VAL A 265 9.77 7.86 -8.44
N PHE A 266 9.39 7.60 -7.18
CA PHE A 266 10.25 7.94 -6.04
C PHE A 266 11.55 7.13 -6.02
N SER A 267 11.50 5.86 -6.44
CA SER A 267 12.69 5.02 -6.62
C SER A 267 13.63 5.58 -7.68
N HIS A 268 13.08 6.06 -8.79
CA HIS A 268 13.86 6.69 -9.86
C HIS A 268 14.54 7.99 -9.41
N ILE A 269 13.86 8.84 -8.61
CA ILE A 269 14.46 10.06 -8.05
C ILE A 269 15.68 9.71 -7.17
N TRP A 270 15.59 8.64 -6.37
CA TRP A 270 16.74 8.16 -5.60
C TRP A 270 17.83 7.58 -6.49
N LYS A 271 17.47 6.88 -7.56
CA LYS A 271 18.40 6.37 -8.56
C LYS A 271 19.25 7.49 -9.16
N GLU A 272 18.61 8.56 -9.65
CA GLU A 272 19.29 9.73 -10.21
C GLU A 272 20.24 10.37 -9.19
N LYS A 273 19.82 10.45 -7.92
CA LYS A 273 20.70 10.93 -6.84
C LYS A 273 21.94 10.07 -6.70
N PHE A 274 21.80 8.74 -6.71
CA PHE A 274 22.93 7.84 -6.65
C PHE A 274 23.83 7.92 -7.88
N GLU A 275 23.26 8.01 -9.08
CA GLU A 275 24.00 8.16 -10.33
C GLU A 275 24.81 9.47 -10.37
N ASN A 276 24.28 10.55 -9.79
CA ASN A 276 25.00 11.82 -9.62
C ASN A 276 26.14 11.74 -8.57
N LEU A 277 26.20 10.69 -7.76
CA LEU A 277 27.34 10.39 -6.87
C LEU A 277 28.45 9.63 -7.57
N LYS A 278 28.60 9.71 -8.89
CA LYS A 278 29.78 9.16 -9.58
C LYS A 278 31.05 9.86 -9.07
N ILE A 279 31.54 9.39 -7.94
CA ILE A 279 32.87 9.58 -7.38
C ILE A 279 33.79 8.93 -8.39
N SER A 280 34.74 9.72 -8.91
CA SER A 280 35.73 9.33 -9.92
C SER A 280 36.15 7.86 -9.79
N GLU A 281 36.04 7.12 -10.89
CA GLU A 281 36.17 5.66 -11.05
C GLU A 281 37.49 5.04 -10.52
N SER A 282 38.43 5.84 -10.00
CA SER A 282 39.76 5.39 -9.60
C SER A 282 39.89 4.90 -8.15
N GLU A 283 38.94 5.14 -7.23
CA GLU A 283 39.17 4.85 -5.80
C GLU A 283 38.16 3.93 -5.07
N ASN A 284 37.04 3.53 -5.68
CA ASN A 284 35.92 2.94 -4.92
C ASN A 284 35.45 1.54 -5.31
N LEU A 285 35.98 0.93 -6.37
CA LEU A 285 35.69 -0.48 -6.65
C LEU A 285 36.17 -1.32 -5.45
N LYS A 286 35.22 -1.85 -4.66
CA LYS A 286 35.35 -2.69 -3.45
C LYS A 286 35.28 -2.02 -2.06
N LYS A 287 34.85 -0.77 -1.90
CA LYS A 287 34.61 -0.20 -0.55
C LYS A 287 33.14 -0.29 -0.13
N ASP A 288 32.90 -0.56 1.14
CA ASP A 288 31.57 -0.58 1.74
C ASP A 288 31.04 0.84 1.97
N ILE A 289 29.74 1.02 1.75
CA ILE A 289 29.04 2.31 1.85
C ILE A 289 27.84 2.20 2.79
N ILE A 290 27.69 3.20 3.65
CA ILE A 290 26.50 3.40 4.48
C ILE A 290 25.77 4.64 3.96
N ILE A 291 24.48 4.46 3.66
CA ILE A 291 23.58 5.47 3.13
C ILE A 291 22.53 5.76 4.19
N ASN A 292 22.61 6.94 4.80
CA ASN A 292 21.60 7.36 5.78
C ASN A 292 20.45 8.08 5.07
N VAL A 293 19.21 7.64 5.33
CA VAL A 293 17.99 8.15 4.71
C VAL A 293 16.89 8.39 5.75
N PRO A 294 15.94 9.30 5.50
CA PRO A 294 14.76 9.45 6.36
C PRO A 294 13.93 8.16 6.41
N ALA A 295 13.29 7.89 7.57
CA ALA A 295 12.49 6.68 7.77
C ALA A 295 11.39 6.50 6.72
N SER A 296 10.75 7.60 6.33
CA SER A 296 9.68 7.62 5.33
C SER A 296 10.15 7.38 3.90
N GLN A 297 11.45 7.46 3.63
CA GLN A 297 12.01 7.39 2.27
C GLN A 297 12.91 6.17 2.04
N ILE A 298 13.09 5.31 3.05
CA ILE A 298 14.00 4.17 2.96
C ILE A 298 13.64 3.19 1.85
N ASN A 299 12.34 2.93 1.64
CA ASN A 299 11.89 2.03 0.58
C ASN A 299 12.20 2.59 -0.81
N HIS A 300 11.94 3.89 -1.01
CA HIS A 300 12.30 4.58 -2.25
C HIS A 300 13.82 4.58 -2.49
N ALA A 301 14.61 4.74 -1.43
CA ALA A 301 16.08 4.72 -1.52
C ALA A 301 16.62 3.32 -1.87
N ILE A 302 16.08 2.26 -1.26
CA ILE A 302 16.39 0.88 -1.64
C ILE A 302 15.98 0.60 -3.10
N GLY A 303 14.90 1.26 -3.54
CA GLY A 303 14.35 1.20 -4.88
C GLY A 303 13.31 0.10 -5.03
N TRP A 304 12.38 0.32 -5.94
CA TRP A 304 11.39 -0.66 -6.38
C TRP A 304 12.09 -1.96 -6.78
N ASN A 305 11.66 -3.10 -6.20
CA ASN A 305 12.32 -4.41 -6.36
C ASN A 305 13.84 -4.43 -6.03
N GLY A 306 14.29 -3.49 -5.18
CA GLY A 306 15.68 -3.33 -4.78
C GLY A 306 16.62 -2.86 -5.89
N GLU A 307 16.11 -2.23 -6.95
CA GLU A 307 16.90 -1.85 -8.12
C GLU A 307 18.07 -0.91 -7.79
N ASN A 308 17.86 0.08 -6.91
CA ASN A 308 18.90 1.02 -6.52
C ASN A 308 19.99 0.34 -5.70
N LYS A 309 19.59 -0.55 -4.78
CA LYS A 309 20.56 -1.36 -4.03
C LYS A 309 21.41 -2.24 -4.95
N LYS A 310 20.80 -2.89 -5.95
CA LYS A 310 21.52 -3.71 -6.94
C LYS A 310 22.52 -2.88 -7.73
N MET A 311 22.09 -1.73 -8.27
CA MET A 311 22.95 -0.80 -8.99
C MET A 311 24.13 -0.33 -8.12
N LEU A 312 23.88 0.07 -6.88
CA LEU A 312 24.94 0.50 -5.96
C LEU A 312 25.90 -0.64 -5.61
N SER A 313 25.42 -1.88 -5.54
CA SER A 313 26.25 -3.08 -5.32
C SER A 313 27.16 -3.42 -6.50
N GLU A 314 26.92 -2.86 -7.69
CA GLU A 314 27.87 -2.94 -8.81
C GLU A 314 29.03 -1.96 -8.63
N TRP A 315 28.82 -0.86 -7.91
CA TRP A 315 29.82 0.20 -7.71
C TRP A 315 30.61 0.04 -6.40
N PHE A 316 29.97 -0.52 -5.37
CA PHE A 316 30.47 -0.62 -4.00
C PHE A 316 30.50 -2.08 -3.52
N GLY A 317 31.30 -2.38 -2.49
CA GLY A 317 31.38 -3.72 -1.90
C GLY A 317 30.07 -4.12 -1.20
N ASN A 318 29.83 -3.55 -0.01
CA ASN A 318 28.58 -3.70 0.72
C ASN A 318 27.79 -2.37 0.74
N VAL A 319 26.48 -2.44 0.51
CA VAL A 319 25.59 -1.27 0.51
C VAL A 319 24.57 -1.41 1.65
N ILE A 320 24.70 -0.54 2.64
CA ILE A 320 23.87 -0.56 3.85
C ILE A 320 23.04 0.73 3.91
N PHE A 321 21.72 0.60 3.91
CA PHE A 321 20.81 1.71 4.19
C PHE A 321 20.52 1.79 5.69
N LYS A 322 20.58 2.99 6.26
CA LYS A 322 20.24 3.27 7.66
C LYS A 322 19.23 4.40 7.76
N VAL A 323 18.37 4.34 8.76
CA VAL A 323 17.43 5.41 9.06
C VAL A 323 18.09 6.45 9.96
N ASN A 324 18.06 7.73 9.58
CA ASN A 324 18.46 8.81 10.48
C ASN A 324 17.39 9.02 11.56
N SER A 325 17.78 8.88 12.83
CA SER A 325 16.89 9.00 14.00
C SER A 325 16.61 10.45 14.44
N GLN A 326 17.26 11.44 13.82
CA GLN A 326 16.91 12.84 14.03
C GLN A 326 15.68 13.20 13.20
N GLN A 327 14.58 13.52 13.89
CA GLN A 327 13.41 14.16 13.31
C GLN A 327 13.83 15.46 12.62
N SER A 328 13.98 15.44 11.30
CA SER A 328 13.73 16.64 10.51
C SER A 328 12.37 16.45 9.83
N THR A 329 11.42 17.30 10.22
CA THR A 329 10.14 17.52 9.54
C THR A 329 10.32 18.39 8.30
N ASP A 330 11.53 18.46 7.78
CA ASP A 330 11.84 19.34 6.68
C ASP A 330 11.55 18.57 5.39
N ASN A 331 10.71 19.15 4.54
CA ASN A 331 10.52 18.71 3.15
C ASN A 331 11.80 18.91 2.33
N SER A 332 12.95 19.21 2.97
CA SER A 332 14.28 19.14 2.42
C SER A 332 14.55 17.72 1.90
N ILE A 333 14.27 17.57 0.61
CA ILE A 333 14.84 16.66 -0.36
C ILE A 333 16.00 15.84 0.23
N CYS A 334 15.77 14.53 0.38
CA CYS A 334 16.76 13.45 0.50
C CYS A 334 18.17 13.91 0.92
N SER A 335 18.40 14.13 2.21
CA SER A 335 19.75 14.29 2.71
C SER A 335 20.48 12.94 2.58
N LEU A 336 21.49 12.87 1.72
CA LEU A 336 22.37 11.72 1.62
C LEU A 336 23.62 11.98 2.47
N ASN A 337 23.84 11.14 3.48
CA ASN A 337 25.12 11.13 4.21
C ASN A 337 25.84 9.82 3.98
N LEU A 338 27.04 9.91 3.38
CA LEU A 338 27.92 8.78 3.11
C LEU A 338 29.00 8.67 4.19
N SER A 339 29.21 7.47 4.72
CA SER A 339 30.33 7.18 5.62
C SER A 339 31.01 5.87 5.26
N ARG A 340 32.33 5.79 5.44
CA ARG A 340 33.14 4.59 5.20
C ARG A 340 32.91 3.54 6.30
N ALA A 341 32.90 2.25 5.95
CA ALA A 341 32.98 1.18 6.94
C ALA A 341 34.46 0.92 7.32
N GLU A 342 34.78 0.85 8.61
CA GLU A 342 36.16 0.58 9.08
C GLU A 342 36.56 -0.90 8.91
N SER A 343 37.81 -1.15 8.49
CA SER A 343 38.36 -2.47 8.19
C SER A 343 39.05 -3.11 9.41
N GLY A 344 38.64 -4.33 9.79
CA GLY A 344 39.34 -5.18 10.76
C GLY A 344 39.97 -6.41 10.11
N THR A 345 41.27 -6.64 10.35
CA THR A 345 42.12 -7.70 9.80
C THR A 345 42.28 -8.92 10.73
N SER A 346 42.15 -10.17 10.22
CA SER A 346 43.13 -11.29 10.37
C SER A 346 42.67 -12.66 9.81
N THR A 347 43.33 -13.10 8.72
CA THR A 347 43.90 -14.44 8.33
C THR A 347 43.16 -15.80 8.47
N ASN A 348 42.88 -16.41 7.29
CA ASN A 348 42.89 -17.82 6.79
C ASN A 348 42.89 -19.07 7.70
N SER A 349 41.93 -19.99 7.52
CA SER A 349 42.03 -21.23 6.71
C SER A 349 40.70 -22.02 6.68
N MET A 350 40.37 -22.68 5.57
CA MET A 350 39.06 -23.29 5.28
C MET A 350 38.76 -24.58 6.08
N SER A 351 37.74 -24.53 6.93
CA SER A 351 36.55 -25.41 6.91
C SER A 351 35.59 -24.98 8.03
N GLU A 352 34.28 -25.13 7.78
CA GLU A 352 33.14 -24.75 8.65
C GLU A 352 32.65 -23.29 8.55
N PHE A 353 31.48 -23.15 7.91
CA PHE A 353 30.67 -21.93 7.91
C PHE A 353 30.22 -21.57 9.34
N ASN A 354 30.91 -20.63 9.97
CA ASN A 354 30.44 -19.94 11.17
C ASN A 354 30.00 -18.51 10.83
N PHE A 355 28.69 -18.28 10.86
CA PHE A 355 28.09 -16.95 10.84
C PHE A 355 28.35 -16.25 12.18
N THR A 356 28.90 -15.03 12.15
CA THR A 356 28.91 -14.11 13.30
C THR A 356 28.00 -12.92 12.97
N ILE A 357 26.96 -12.70 13.78
CA ILE A 357 25.96 -11.62 13.65
C ILE A 357 26.36 -10.48 14.59
N ASN A 358 26.42 -9.23 14.09
CA ASN A 358 26.59 -8.03 14.92
C ASN A 358 25.23 -7.45 15.33
N TYR A 359 25.04 -7.31 16.65
CA TYR A 359 23.83 -6.90 17.36
C TYR A 359 23.65 -5.37 17.40
N LYS A 360 22.46 -4.87 16.99
CA LYS A 360 21.74 -3.72 17.63
C LYS A 360 20.38 -3.35 17.02
N ASP A 361 19.71 -4.27 16.32
CA ASP A 361 18.26 -4.39 16.43
C ASP A 361 18.02 -5.59 17.37
N GLU A 362 17.14 -5.47 18.37
CA GLU A 362 16.83 -6.64 19.20
C GLU A 362 16.26 -7.75 18.30
N LEU A 363 16.92 -8.92 18.32
CA LEU A 363 16.45 -10.10 17.59
C LEU A 363 15.03 -10.45 18.03
N PRO A 364 14.09 -10.70 17.09
CA PRO A 364 12.69 -10.93 17.43
C PRO A 364 12.55 -12.12 18.37
N THR A 365 11.54 -12.09 19.22
CA THR A 365 11.16 -13.28 19.99
C THR A 365 10.28 -14.15 19.10
N ILE A 366 10.72 -15.38 18.87
CA ILE A 366 10.03 -16.33 17.98
C ILE A 366 9.38 -17.41 18.82
N ILE A 367 8.11 -17.73 18.59
CA ILE A 367 7.42 -18.85 19.24
C ILE A 367 7.11 -19.89 18.17
N ALA A 368 7.54 -21.13 18.42
CA ALA A 368 7.48 -22.21 17.46
C ALA A 368 7.24 -23.58 18.14
N ASP A 369 6.74 -24.54 17.36
CA ASP A 369 6.57 -25.92 17.81
C ASP A 369 7.92 -26.63 18.00
N SER A 370 8.11 -27.32 19.12
CA SER A 370 9.30 -28.17 19.32
C SER A 370 9.33 -29.43 18.45
N LYS A 371 8.25 -29.79 17.75
CA LYS A 371 8.19 -30.92 16.82
C LYS A 371 8.70 -30.58 15.43
N MET A 372 9.09 -29.32 15.18
CA MET A 372 9.82 -28.92 13.97
C MET A 372 11.07 -29.79 13.75
N PRO A 373 11.47 -30.08 12.51
CA PRO A 373 12.74 -30.74 12.21
C PRO A 373 13.94 -30.01 12.79
N GLU A 374 14.98 -30.74 13.19
CA GLU A 374 16.16 -30.15 13.85
C GLU A 374 16.87 -29.11 12.98
N GLU A 375 16.93 -29.33 11.67
CA GLU A 375 17.48 -28.36 10.73
C GLU A 375 16.65 -27.07 10.68
N ALA A 376 15.32 -27.20 10.64
CA ALA A 376 14.40 -26.06 10.69
C ALA A 376 14.58 -25.27 11.99
N LYS A 377 14.69 -25.97 13.14
CA LYS A 377 14.96 -25.33 14.45
C LYS A 377 16.29 -24.57 14.45
N LYS A 378 17.35 -25.17 13.88
CA LYS A 378 18.67 -24.56 13.80
C LYS A 378 18.62 -23.29 12.96
N ASN A 379 17.95 -23.31 11.82
CA ASN A 379 17.81 -22.15 10.94
C ASN A 379 16.89 -21.08 11.52
N LEU A 380 15.81 -21.46 12.22
CA LEU A 380 14.93 -20.52 12.90
C LEU A 380 15.65 -19.76 14.03
N LYS A 381 16.55 -20.42 14.77
CA LYS A 381 17.41 -19.76 15.79
C LYS A 381 18.36 -18.71 15.22
N LYS A 382 18.66 -18.73 13.93
CA LYS A 382 19.45 -17.70 13.27
C LYS A 382 18.64 -16.42 13.00
N LEU A 383 17.31 -16.55 12.94
CA LEU A 383 16.40 -15.44 12.66
C LEU A 383 15.99 -14.67 13.92
N GLY A 384 16.08 -15.29 15.09
CA GLY A 384 15.77 -14.64 16.35
C GLY A 384 15.82 -15.54 17.58
N ASN A 385 15.32 -15.00 18.68
CA ASN A 385 15.27 -15.68 19.96
C ASN A 385 14.09 -16.64 20.04
N VAL A 386 14.34 -17.93 19.78
CA VAL A 386 13.26 -18.92 19.71
C VAL A 386 12.89 -19.52 21.06
N ILE A 387 11.58 -19.55 21.35
CA ILE A 387 10.95 -20.24 22.45
C ILE A 387 10.13 -21.40 21.87
N PHE A 388 10.63 -22.62 22.05
CA PHE A 388 9.91 -23.81 21.62
C PHE A 388 8.86 -24.23 22.65
N ILE A 389 7.64 -24.45 22.19
CA ILE A 389 6.57 -25.10 22.95
C ILE A 389 6.77 -26.60 22.83
N ASN A 390 6.88 -27.29 23.97
CA ASN A 390 6.96 -28.76 24.00
C ASN A 390 5.55 -29.36 24.04
N PRO A 391 5.33 -30.58 23.53
CA PRO A 391 4.05 -31.27 23.60
C PRO A 391 3.44 -31.21 25.00
N THR A 392 2.19 -30.81 25.06
CA THR A 392 1.39 -30.71 26.29
C THR A 392 0.29 -31.78 26.29
N SER A 393 -0.27 -32.07 27.46
CA SER A 393 -1.45 -32.93 27.59
C SER A 393 -2.79 -32.18 27.44
N VAL A 394 -2.75 -30.88 27.09
CA VAL A 394 -3.92 -30.01 26.98
C VAL A 394 -4.76 -30.39 25.76
N THR A 395 -4.11 -30.66 24.64
CA THR A 395 -4.74 -31.05 23.37
C THR A 395 -4.22 -32.41 22.90
N TYR A 396 -4.77 -32.92 21.79
CA TYR A 396 -4.29 -34.16 21.19
C TYR A 396 -2.92 -33.98 20.51
N ASN A 397 -2.18 -35.09 20.34
CA ASN A 397 -0.75 -35.07 20.02
C ASN A 397 -0.36 -34.24 18.79
N SER A 398 -1.17 -34.24 17.74
CA SER A 398 -0.87 -33.52 16.49
C SER A 398 -0.68 -32.02 16.71
N ILE A 399 -1.42 -31.40 17.63
CA ILE A 399 -1.42 -29.94 17.88
C ILE A 399 -0.97 -29.57 19.30
N SER A 400 -0.38 -30.52 20.04
CA SER A 400 -0.05 -30.41 21.46
C SER A 400 1.02 -29.36 21.80
N SER A 401 1.72 -28.87 20.79
CA SER A 401 2.77 -27.85 20.88
C SER A 401 2.63 -26.76 19.82
N HIS A 402 1.52 -26.70 19.10
CA HIS A 402 1.25 -25.68 18.11
C HIS A 402 1.08 -24.30 18.79
N PRO A 403 1.83 -23.26 18.40
CA PRO A 403 1.68 -21.92 18.97
C PRO A 403 0.29 -21.31 18.78
N ASP A 404 -0.30 -21.44 17.59
CA ASP A 404 -1.61 -20.89 17.24
C ASP A 404 -2.81 -21.51 17.99
N ILE A 405 -2.57 -22.56 18.78
CA ILE A 405 -3.56 -23.13 19.68
C ILE A 405 -3.63 -22.34 20.99
N PHE A 406 -2.49 -21.87 21.48
CA PHE A 406 -2.37 -21.23 22.80
C PHE A 406 -2.27 -19.71 22.71
N PHE A 407 -1.91 -19.16 21.55
CA PHE A 407 -1.60 -17.76 21.37
C PHE A 407 -2.30 -17.17 20.15
N PHE A 408 -2.68 -15.91 20.27
CA PHE A 408 -3.16 -15.05 19.20
C PHE A 408 -2.31 -13.77 19.17
N GLN A 409 -1.86 -13.38 17.98
CA GLN A 409 -1.03 -12.18 17.80
C GLN A 409 -1.88 -10.96 17.47
N LYS A 410 -1.69 -9.90 18.26
CA LYS A 410 -2.28 -8.58 18.03
C LYS A 410 -1.18 -7.52 18.09
N ASP A 411 -0.75 -7.04 16.94
CA ASP A 411 0.33 -6.05 16.83
C ASP A 411 1.58 -6.51 17.60
N ASP A 412 2.00 -5.74 18.62
CA ASP A 412 3.12 -6.01 19.53
C ASP A 412 2.73 -6.87 20.75
N ALA A 413 1.48 -7.30 20.86
CA ALA A 413 0.95 -8.08 21.97
C ALA A 413 0.59 -9.52 21.59
N LEU A 414 0.63 -10.39 22.59
CA LEU A 414 0.12 -11.76 22.50
C LEU A 414 -1.04 -11.95 23.48
N ILE A 415 -2.20 -12.34 22.94
CA ILE A 415 -3.31 -12.83 23.74
C ILE A 415 -3.12 -14.33 23.92
N TYR A 416 -3.13 -14.84 25.16
CA TYR A 416 -2.81 -16.23 25.46
C TYR A 416 -3.90 -16.95 26.28
N ALA A 417 -4.01 -18.26 26.09
CA ALA A 417 -4.94 -19.10 26.85
C ALA A 417 -4.57 -19.18 28.34
N PRO A 418 -5.51 -19.10 29.30
CA PRO A 418 -5.22 -19.22 30.73
C PRO A 418 -4.45 -20.50 31.10
N ASN A 419 -4.73 -21.59 30.39
CA ASN A 419 -4.07 -22.88 30.55
C ASN A 419 -2.89 -23.09 29.58
N ALA A 420 -2.39 -22.04 28.92
CA ALA A 420 -1.16 -22.09 28.13
C ALA A 420 0.04 -22.50 29.00
N PRO A 421 1.08 -23.14 28.42
CA PRO A 421 2.20 -23.65 29.20
C PRO A 421 2.90 -22.55 30.03
N LYS A 422 2.78 -22.64 31.36
CA LYS A 422 3.30 -21.64 32.32
C LYS A 422 4.79 -21.31 32.11
N ARG A 423 5.59 -22.29 31.67
CA ARG A 423 7.01 -22.09 31.31
C ARG A 423 7.15 -21.04 30.19
N ILE A 424 6.33 -21.14 29.15
CA ILE A 424 6.38 -20.26 27.98
C ILE A 424 5.95 -18.84 28.38
N ILE A 425 4.86 -18.71 29.14
CA ILE A 425 4.40 -17.41 29.68
C ILE A 425 5.48 -16.75 30.54
N LYS A 426 6.18 -17.51 31.39
CA LYS A 426 7.29 -16.99 32.20
C LYS A 426 8.44 -16.49 31.35
N GLU A 427 8.83 -17.21 30.30
CA GLU A 427 9.88 -16.79 29.37
C GLU A 427 9.49 -15.54 28.57
N LEU A 428 8.24 -15.44 28.12
CA LEU A 428 7.73 -14.26 27.43
C LEU A 428 7.70 -13.02 28.35
N LYS A 429 7.28 -13.17 29.61
CA LYS A 429 7.32 -12.10 30.63
C LYS A 429 8.75 -11.61 30.89
N LYS A 430 9.73 -12.51 31.00
CA LYS A 430 11.15 -12.14 31.18
C LYS A 430 11.68 -11.28 30.03
N ARG A 431 11.17 -11.52 28.82
CA ARG A 431 11.52 -10.79 27.60
C ARG A 431 10.69 -9.51 27.39
N LYS A 432 9.88 -9.12 28.36
CA LYS A 432 9.03 -7.92 28.32
C LYS A 432 8.03 -7.89 27.16
N ILE A 433 7.64 -9.06 26.66
CA ILE A 433 6.58 -9.19 25.65
C ILE A 433 5.25 -8.80 26.30
N LYS A 434 4.46 -7.99 25.60
CA LYS A 434 3.13 -7.56 26.07
C LYS A 434 2.17 -8.75 26.00
N LEU A 435 1.72 -9.21 27.16
CA LEU A 435 0.86 -10.38 27.29
C LEU A 435 -0.50 -9.99 27.85
N ILE A 436 -1.54 -10.51 27.21
CA ILE A 436 -2.93 -10.34 27.63
C ILE A 436 -3.52 -11.73 27.83
N GLU A 437 -4.03 -12.02 29.01
CA GLU A 437 -4.68 -13.30 29.26
C GLU A 437 -6.09 -13.30 28.66
N GLY A 438 -6.42 -14.34 27.90
CA GLY A 438 -7.77 -14.56 27.40
C GLY A 438 -8.72 -15.09 28.48
N LYS A 439 -9.96 -15.40 28.10
CA LYS A 439 -11.00 -15.89 29.02
C LYS A 439 -11.29 -17.38 28.88
N LYS A 440 -11.12 -17.93 27.67
CA LYS A 440 -11.38 -19.34 27.36
C LYS A 440 -10.12 -20.16 27.52
N GLU A 441 -10.25 -21.28 28.22
CA GLU A 441 -9.23 -22.32 28.21
C GLU A 441 -9.27 -23.12 26.91
N VAL A 442 -8.12 -23.65 26.50
CA VAL A 442 -8.02 -24.59 25.38
C VAL A 442 -8.38 -25.99 25.87
N GLY A 443 -9.33 -26.66 25.23
CA GLY A 443 -9.77 -28.01 25.58
C GLY A 443 -9.15 -29.11 24.72
N LYS A 444 -9.54 -30.37 24.97
CA LYS A 444 -8.94 -31.56 24.34
C LYS A 444 -9.50 -31.88 22.96
N LYS A 445 -10.70 -31.39 22.62
CA LYS A 445 -11.44 -31.74 21.41
C LYS A 445 -11.99 -30.51 20.72
N TYR A 446 -12.18 -30.59 19.41
CA TYR A 446 -12.87 -29.54 18.66
C TYR A 446 -14.31 -29.38 19.18
N PRO A 447 -14.83 -28.15 19.34
CA PRO A 447 -14.23 -26.85 19.00
C PRO A 447 -13.45 -26.17 20.14
N GLU A 448 -13.26 -26.82 21.29
CA GLU A 448 -12.55 -26.24 22.44
C GLU A 448 -11.06 -25.99 22.17
N THR A 449 -10.51 -26.58 21.10
CA THR A 449 -9.11 -26.43 20.69
C THR A 449 -8.82 -25.16 19.89
N VAL A 450 -9.84 -24.44 19.42
CA VAL A 450 -9.67 -23.33 18.47
C VAL A 450 -9.91 -21.88 18.96
N PRO A 451 -10.20 -21.55 20.24
CA PRO A 451 -10.53 -20.17 20.62
C PRO A 451 -9.53 -19.08 20.22
N TYR A 452 -8.24 -19.43 20.12
CA TYR A 452 -7.14 -18.52 19.77
C TYR A 452 -6.69 -18.65 18.31
N ASN A 453 -7.21 -19.64 17.57
CA ASN A 453 -6.77 -19.98 16.21
C ASN A 453 -7.43 -19.07 15.15
N ALA A 454 -7.32 -17.76 15.37
CA ALA A 454 -7.91 -16.69 14.57
C ALA A 454 -6.83 -15.88 13.84
N VAL A 455 -7.23 -15.14 12.80
CA VAL A 455 -6.37 -14.18 12.10
C VAL A 455 -6.85 -12.77 12.37
N GLY A 456 -5.98 -11.94 12.93
CA GLY A 456 -6.20 -10.50 13.06
C GLY A 456 -5.22 -9.72 12.19
N ILE A 457 -5.72 -8.72 11.47
CA ILE A 457 -4.89 -7.82 10.66
C ILE A 457 -5.54 -6.44 10.59
N GLY A 458 -4.76 -5.39 10.87
CA GLY A 458 -5.32 -4.05 11.06
C GLY A 458 -6.45 -4.04 12.10
N ASN A 459 -7.65 -3.59 11.70
CA ASN A 459 -8.85 -3.59 12.54
C ASN A 459 -9.82 -4.75 12.26
N LEU A 460 -9.40 -5.73 11.46
CA LEU A 460 -10.21 -6.87 11.01
C LEU A 460 -9.83 -8.16 11.73
N LEU A 461 -10.83 -8.89 12.21
CA LEU A 461 -10.72 -10.25 12.75
C LEU A 461 -11.43 -11.24 11.82
N ILE A 462 -10.79 -12.37 11.54
CA ILE A 462 -11.35 -13.46 10.73
C ILE A 462 -11.27 -14.74 11.55
N HIS A 463 -12.42 -15.33 11.87
CA HIS A 463 -12.52 -16.60 12.60
C HIS A 463 -13.95 -17.15 12.57
N ASN A 464 -14.15 -18.34 13.15
CA ASN A 464 -15.45 -18.79 13.59
C ASN A 464 -15.82 -18.09 14.90
N LEU A 465 -16.60 -17.00 14.79
CA LEU A 465 -16.87 -16.07 15.90
C LEU A 465 -17.59 -16.72 17.09
N LYS A 466 -18.27 -17.87 16.86
CA LYS A 466 -18.90 -18.66 17.93
C LYS A 466 -17.86 -19.24 18.90
N HIS A 467 -16.66 -19.53 18.41
CA HIS A 467 -15.62 -20.23 19.16
C HIS A 467 -14.48 -19.31 19.61
N THR A 468 -14.34 -18.11 19.04
CA THR A 468 -13.32 -17.13 19.41
C THR A 468 -13.38 -16.71 20.88
N ASP A 469 -12.22 -16.47 21.49
CA ASP A 469 -12.10 -15.86 22.81
C ASP A 469 -12.68 -14.42 22.84
N GLU A 470 -13.37 -14.05 23.92
CA GLU A 470 -14.01 -12.73 24.04
C GLU A 470 -12.98 -11.58 24.05
N THR A 471 -11.77 -11.82 24.54
CA THR A 471 -10.68 -10.83 24.57
C THR A 471 -10.17 -10.53 23.17
N ILE A 472 -10.16 -11.55 22.30
CA ILE A 472 -9.86 -11.40 20.88
C ILE A 472 -11.03 -10.69 20.17
N LEU A 473 -12.26 -11.14 20.37
CA LEU A 473 -13.45 -10.54 19.74
C LEU A 473 -13.57 -9.04 20.04
N SER A 474 -13.43 -8.65 21.30
CA SER A 474 -13.50 -7.25 21.73
C SER A 474 -12.29 -6.40 21.31
N SER A 475 -11.20 -7.03 20.88
CA SER A 475 -9.98 -6.35 20.43
C SER A 475 -10.06 -5.79 19.01
N TYR A 476 -11.05 -6.20 18.22
CA TYR A 476 -11.21 -5.81 16.81
C TYR A 476 -12.61 -5.23 16.56
N LYS A 477 -12.69 -4.23 15.67
CA LYS A 477 -13.95 -3.55 15.34
C LYS A 477 -14.75 -4.27 14.25
N ASN A 478 -14.05 -4.83 13.26
CA ASN A 478 -14.66 -5.51 12.13
C ASN A 478 -14.42 -7.01 12.23
N HIS A 479 -15.44 -7.82 11.95
CA HIS A 479 -15.35 -9.27 12.03
C HIS A 479 -15.86 -9.92 10.73
N ILE A 480 -15.11 -10.88 10.20
CA ILE A 480 -15.58 -11.80 9.17
C ILE A 480 -15.74 -13.18 9.81
N ASN A 481 -16.99 -13.62 9.87
CA ASN A 481 -17.31 -14.97 10.32
C ASN A 481 -17.02 -15.99 9.21
N VAL A 482 -16.25 -17.03 9.54
CA VAL A 482 -16.02 -18.21 8.70
C VAL A 482 -16.40 -19.48 9.46
N ASN A 483 -16.77 -20.55 8.75
CA ASN A 483 -17.11 -21.82 9.40
C ASN A 483 -15.87 -22.54 9.96
N GLN A 484 -14.69 -22.29 9.38
CA GLN A 484 -13.43 -22.92 9.74
C GLN A 484 -12.96 -22.49 11.14
N GLY A 485 -12.90 -23.43 12.09
CA GLY A 485 -12.42 -23.14 13.44
C GLY A 485 -10.89 -23.01 13.51
N TYR A 486 -10.15 -23.83 12.78
CA TYR A 486 -8.68 -23.74 12.68
C TYR A 486 -8.29 -22.66 11.65
N THR A 487 -8.78 -21.43 11.85
CA THR A 487 -8.59 -20.36 10.86
C THR A 487 -7.12 -19.98 10.73
N ARG A 488 -6.35 -19.82 11.81
CA ARG A 488 -4.93 -19.45 11.70
C ARG A 488 -4.09 -20.56 11.05
N CYS A 489 -4.36 -21.83 11.33
CA CYS A 489 -3.69 -22.92 10.63
C CYS A 489 -3.97 -22.88 9.12
N ASN A 490 -5.15 -22.41 8.74
CA ASN A 490 -5.64 -22.48 7.37
C ASN A 490 -5.51 -21.16 6.58
N LEU A 491 -5.34 -20.03 7.26
CA LEU A 491 -5.33 -18.68 6.69
C LEU A 491 -4.14 -17.88 7.24
N LEU A 492 -3.36 -17.34 6.32
CA LEU A 492 -2.26 -16.41 6.60
C LEU A 492 -2.59 -15.05 5.99
N ALA A 493 -2.58 -13.99 6.79
CA ALA A 493 -2.44 -12.64 6.28
C ALA A 493 -0.94 -12.35 6.06
N LEU A 494 -0.57 -12.00 4.82
CA LEU A 494 0.77 -11.45 4.54
C LEU A 494 0.83 -9.98 4.94
N ASN A 495 -0.20 -9.22 4.56
CA ASN A 495 -0.41 -7.82 4.90
C ASN A 495 -1.92 -7.53 4.97
N GLU A 496 -2.33 -6.27 5.11
CA GLU A 496 -3.76 -5.88 5.20
C GLU A 496 -4.58 -6.22 3.95
N ASN A 497 -3.93 -6.52 2.82
CA ASN A 497 -4.56 -6.69 1.52
C ASN A 497 -4.31 -8.05 0.86
N ALA A 498 -3.54 -8.97 1.45
CA ALA A 498 -3.13 -10.19 0.79
C ALA A 498 -3.13 -11.40 1.72
N PHE A 499 -3.81 -12.46 1.29
CA PHE A 499 -4.04 -13.66 2.09
C PHE A 499 -3.62 -14.92 1.35
N ILE A 500 -3.11 -15.90 2.08
CA ILE A 500 -2.90 -17.28 1.60
C ILE A 500 -3.81 -18.20 2.40
N THR A 501 -4.57 -19.05 1.73
CA THR A 501 -5.46 -20.01 2.39
C THR A 501 -5.37 -21.41 1.80
N SER A 502 -5.66 -22.41 2.64
CA SER A 502 -5.86 -23.80 2.22
C SER A 502 -7.33 -24.23 2.31
N ASP A 503 -8.27 -23.30 2.43
CA ASP A 503 -9.73 -23.54 2.41
C ASP A 503 -10.39 -22.63 1.38
N VAL A 504 -10.93 -23.26 0.33
CA VAL A 504 -11.58 -22.54 -0.77
C VAL A 504 -12.76 -21.70 -0.26
N ALA A 505 -13.53 -22.18 0.72
CA ALA A 505 -14.69 -21.44 1.23
C ALA A 505 -14.26 -20.18 2.00
N VAL A 506 -13.17 -20.27 2.76
CA VAL A 506 -12.55 -19.09 3.40
C VAL A 506 -12.06 -18.12 2.32
N GLY A 507 -11.37 -18.63 1.29
CA GLY A 507 -10.89 -17.81 0.18
C GLY A 507 -12.00 -17.08 -0.58
N THR A 508 -13.08 -17.79 -0.96
CA THR A 508 -14.24 -17.18 -1.62
C THR A 508 -14.92 -16.15 -0.72
N ARG A 509 -15.03 -16.41 0.59
CA ARG A 509 -15.62 -15.45 1.53
C ARG A 509 -14.80 -14.17 1.61
N LEU A 510 -13.48 -14.27 1.64
CA LEU A 510 -12.58 -13.11 1.66
C LEU A 510 -12.61 -12.35 0.34
N ALA A 511 -12.54 -13.05 -0.80
CA ALA A 511 -12.64 -12.43 -2.11
C ALA A 511 -13.95 -11.64 -2.29
N THR A 512 -15.08 -12.17 -1.81
CA THR A 512 -16.39 -11.53 -1.94
C THR A 512 -16.67 -10.44 -0.90
N SER A 513 -16.14 -10.57 0.32
CA SER A 513 -16.48 -9.63 1.41
C SER A 513 -15.60 -8.37 1.41
N VAL A 514 -14.40 -8.46 0.85
CA VAL A 514 -13.37 -7.41 0.99
C VAL A 514 -12.47 -7.23 -0.26
N HIS A 515 -12.71 -7.97 -1.35
CA HIS A 515 -11.96 -7.88 -2.62
C HIS A 515 -10.43 -8.03 -2.46
N TYR A 516 -9.98 -8.73 -1.43
CA TYR A 516 -8.55 -8.96 -1.23
C TYR A 516 -8.01 -10.04 -2.19
N PRO A 517 -6.81 -9.86 -2.76
CA PRO A 517 -6.03 -10.94 -3.33
C PRO A 517 -5.91 -12.13 -2.36
N VAL A 518 -6.42 -13.30 -2.77
CA VAL A 518 -6.30 -14.55 -2.03
C VAL A 518 -5.64 -15.61 -2.90
N LEU A 519 -4.49 -16.12 -2.45
CA LEU A 519 -3.88 -17.32 -3.03
C LEU A 519 -4.42 -18.56 -2.32
N TYR A 520 -4.90 -19.52 -3.10
CA TYR A 520 -5.23 -20.86 -2.60
C TYR A 520 -4.06 -21.82 -2.81
N ILE A 521 -3.76 -22.65 -1.80
CA ILE A 521 -2.77 -23.73 -1.87
C ILE A 521 -3.40 -25.05 -1.39
N ASP A 522 -3.39 -26.09 -2.24
CA ASP A 522 -3.94 -27.41 -1.91
C ASP A 522 -3.17 -28.04 -0.72
N PRO A 523 -3.85 -28.36 0.39
CA PRO A 523 -3.18 -28.85 1.59
C PRO A 523 -2.63 -30.27 1.47
N LYS A 524 -2.92 -31.04 0.42
CA LYS A 524 -2.53 -32.47 0.30
C LYS A 524 -1.04 -32.74 0.45
N GLN A 525 -0.16 -31.79 0.12
CA GLN A 525 1.29 -31.95 0.21
C GLN A 525 1.86 -31.58 1.58
N ILE A 526 1.01 -31.09 2.50
CA ILE A 526 1.42 -30.62 3.82
C ILE A 526 1.30 -31.75 4.83
N LYS A 527 2.39 -32.06 5.53
CA LYS A 527 2.42 -33.11 6.54
C LYS A 527 2.00 -32.57 7.91
N LEU A 528 1.14 -33.33 8.58
CA LEU A 528 0.81 -33.16 9.98
C LEU A 528 0.62 -34.55 10.60
N GLU A 529 1.45 -34.88 11.59
CA GLU A 529 1.46 -36.23 12.17
C GLU A 529 0.11 -36.59 12.80
N GLY A 530 -0.42 -37.77 12.48
CA GLY A 530 -1.71 -38.25 12.99
C GLY A 530 -2.93 -37.62 12.30
N GLN A 531 -2.75 -36.81 11.26
CA GLN A 531 -3.81 -36.24 10.44
C GLN A 531 -3.59 -36.63 8.97
N LYS A 532 -4.65 -36.51 8.15
CA LYS A 532 -4.57 -36.79 6.70
C LYS A 532 -3.58 -35.84 6.00
N ASN A 533 -3.62 -34.57 6.38
CA ASN A 533 -2.76 -33.50 5.90
C ASN A 533 -2.80 -32.33 6.91
N GLY A 534 -1.78 -31.48 6.88
CA GLY A 534 -1.79 -30.17 7.53
C GLY A 534 -2.29 -29.08 6.58
N PHE A 535 -1.98 -27.83 6.88
CA PHE A 535 -2.30 -26.66 6.04
C PHE A 535 -1.06 -25.80 5.79
N PHE A 536 -0.99 -25.17 4.60
CA PHE A 536 0.21 -24.39 4.23
C PHE A 536 0.45 -23.20 5.17
N PRO A 537 -0.57 -22.39 5.56
CA PRO A 537 -0.39 -21.34 6.57
C PRO A 537 0.10 -21.82 7.94
N GLY A 538 -0.23 -23.06 8.33
CA GLY A 538 0.28 -23.71 9.53
C GLY A 538 1.78 -24.01 9.49
N CYS A 539 2.38 -24.11 8.29
CA CYS A 539 3.83 -24.21 8.11
C CYS A 539 4.55 -22.86 8.26
N CYS A 540 3.79 -21.75 8.27
CA CYS A 540 4.32 -20.44 7.96
C CYS A 540 4.39 -19.49 9.16
N GLY A 541 5.27 -18.51 9.06
CA GLY A 541 5.23 -17.29 9.85
C GLY A 541 5.61 -16.08 9.00
N VAL A 542 5.19 -14.90 9.44
CA VAL A 542 5.45 -13.64 8.74
C VAL A 542 6.29 -12.74 9.63
N TRP A 543 7.42 -12.27 9.10
CA TRP A 543 8.26 -11.29 9.79
C TRP A 543 8.80 -10.26 8.81
N LYS A 544 8.42 -8.99 9.04
CA LYS A 544 8.66 -7.90 8.09
C LYS A 544 8.14 -8.32 6.71
N ASN A 545 8.98 -8.27 5.68
CA ASN A 545 8.64 -8.65 4.31
C ASN A 545 9.10 -10.08 3.97
N ASN A 546 9.06 -11.01 4.93
CA ASN A 546 9.47 -12.39 4.70
C ASN A 546 8.34 -13.34 5.10
N LEU A 547 8.02 -14.26 4.19
CA LEU A 547 7.28 -15.47 4.49
C LEU A 547 8.29 -16.55 4.87
N ILE A 548 8.32 -16.94 6.14
CA ILE A 548 9.16 -18.02 6.66
C ILE A 548 8.34 -19.31 6.61
N VAL A 549 8.88 -20.36 6.00
CA VAL A 549 8.19 -21.63 5.76
C VAL A 549 8.97 -22.80 6.38
N CYS A 550 8.28 -23.62 7.16
CA CYS A 550 8.82 -24.88 7.69
C CYS A 550 8.79 -25.98 6.61
N GLY A 551 9.84 -26.01 5.79
CA GLY A 551 10.03 -26.97 4.70
C GLY A 551 10.38 -26.28 3.39
N SER A 552 10.45 -27.05 2.30
CA SER A 552 10.69 -26.53 0.96
C SER A 552 9.42 -26.53 0.11
N THR A 553 9.20 -25.42 -0.56
CA THR A 553 8.10 -25.19 -1.51
C THR A 553 8.42 -25.71 -2.91
N LYS A 554 9.63 -26.22 -3.17
CA LYS A 554 10.08 -26.66 -4.51
C LYS A 554 9.13 -27.64 -5.21
N ASN A 555 8.44 -28.46 -4.43
CA ASN A 555 7.52 -29.49 -4.93
C ASN A 555 6.05 -29.10 -4.80
N LEU A 556 5.73 -27.89 -4.34
CA LEU A 556 4.34 -27.41 -4.32
C LEU A 556 3.82 -27.31 -5.76
N LYS A 557 2.60 -27.80 -5.98
CA LYS A 557 1.92 -27.63 -7.27
C LYS A 557 1.76 -26.15 -7.59
N GLU A 558 1.39 -25.36 -6.58
CA GLU A 558 1.16 -23.93 -6.66
C GLU A 558 2.44 -23.10 -6.45
N LYS A 559 3.63 -23.68 -6.68
CA LYS A 559 4.90 -22.99 -6.43
C LYS A 559 5.04 -21.72 -7.27
N ALA A 560 4.70 -21.78 -8.55
CA ALA A 560 4.80 -20.63 -9.45
C ALA A 560 3.82 -19.53 -9.03
N GLU A 561 2.60 -19.90 -8.65
CA GLU A 561 1.57 -19.00 -8.15
C GLU A 561 1.98 -18.38 -6.81
N LEU A 562 2.57 -19.16 -5.90
CA LEU A 562 3.11 -18.68 -4.64
C LEU A 562 4.22 -17.65 -4.87
N ASP A 563 5.21 -17.95 -5.72
CA ASP A 563 6.31 -17.03 -6.01
C ASP A 563 5.82 -15.73 -6.66
N LYS A 564 4.87 -15.85 -7.59
CA LYS A 564 4.22 -14.69 -8.21
C LYS A 564 3.47 -13.87 -7.15
N PHE A 565 2.66 -14.52 -6.33
CA PHE A 565 1.85 -13.86 -5.30
C PHE A 565 2.71 -13.16 -4.24
N LEU A 566 3.81 -13.78 -3.79
CA LEU A 566 4.75 -13.15 -2.86
C LEU A 566 5.44 -11.96 -3.50
N LYS A 567 5.89 -12.08 -4.75
CA LYS A 567 6.52 -11.00 -5.49
C LYS A 567 5.59 -9.80 -5.68
N GLU A 568 4.34 -10.04 -6.08
CA GLU A 568 3.32 -9.00 -6.23
C GLU A 568 3.01 -8.27 -4.92
N ASN A 569 3.19 -8.96 -3.78
CA ASN A 569 2.95 -8.42 -2.45
C ASN A 569 4.21 -7.98 -1.69
N ASN A 570 5.38 -7.94 -2.37
CA ASN A 570 6.68 -7.56 -1.80
C ASN A 570 7.17 -8.43 -0.64
N PHE A 571 6.94 -9.74 -0.70
CA PHE A 571 7.45 -10.72 0.26
C PHE A 571 8.58 -11.58 -0.32
N ASN A 572 9.61 -11.83 0.48
CA ASN A 572 10.61 -12.85 0.21
C ASN A 572 10.17 -14.19 0.81
N LEU A 573 10.55 -15.29 0.15
CA LEU A 573 10.36 -16.63 0.69
C LEU A 573 11.65 -17.09 1.41
N ILE A 574 11.51 -17.53 2.66
CA ILE A 574 12.59 -18.13 3.45
C ILE A 574 12.17 -19.55 3.83
N GLU A 575 12.82 -20.54 3.24
CA GLU A 575 12.62 -21.96 3.55
C GLU A 575 13.56 -22.36 4.68
N LEU A 576 13.01 -22.91 5.78
CA LEU A 576 13.80 -23.24 6.95
C LEU A 576 14.70 -24.46 6.76
N TYR A 577 14.42 -25.33 5.79
CA TYR A 577 15.25 -26.46 5.41
C TYR A 577 14.77 -27.07 4.08
N ASP A 578 15.60 -27.89 3.44
CA ASP A 578 15.22 -28.63 2.24
C ASP A 578 14.53 -29.96 2.58
N GLY A 579 13.21 -29.94 2.77
CA GLY A 579 12.42 -31.15 2.98
C GLY A 579 10.92 -30.91 2.91
N ASP A 580 10.14 -31.84 3.44
CA ASP A 580 8.67 -31.76 3.38
C ASP A 580 8.12 -30.50 4.05
N LEU A 581 6.99 -30.00 3.58
CA LEU A 581 6.25 -28.95 4.28
C LEU A 581 5.53 -29.55 5.49
N ILE A 582 5.83 -29.03 6.68
CA ILE A 582 5.27 -29.53 7.94
C ILE A 582 4.46 -28.42 8.60
N ASP A 583 3.20 -28.72 8.89
CA ASP A 583 2.33 -27.85 9.69
C ASP A 583 2.79 -27.90 11.14
N VAL A 584 3.15 -26.75 11.67
CA VAL A 584 3.78 -26.56 12.99
C VAL A 584 2.98 -25.57 13.84
N GLY A 585 1.72 -25.30 13.48
CA GLY A 585 0.85 -24.39 14.22
C GLY A 585 1.23 -22.92 14.08
N SER A 586 1.72 -22.56 12.91
CA SER A 586 2.29 -21.26 12.57
C SER A 586 3.52 -20.87 13.41
N VAL A 587 4.34 -19.97 12.86
CA VAL A 587 5.49 -19.39 13.55
C VAL A 587 5.18 -17.94 13.89
N PHE A 588 5.25 -17.59 15.18
CA PHE A 588 4.93 -16.26 15.68
C PHE A 588 6.21 -15.47 15.90
N PHE A 589 6.19 -14.19 15.51
CA PHE A 589 7.30 -13.26 15.68
C PHE A 589 6.80 -12.04 16.46
N ASN A 590 7.49 -11.68 17.54
CA ASN A 590 7.23 -10.47 18.33
C ASN A 590 8.46 -9.58 18.40
#